data_AF-A0A9N8Z5X2-F1
#
_entry.id   AF-A0A9N8Z5X2-F1
#
_cell.length_a   1.000
_cell.length_b   1.000
_cell.length_c   1.000
_cell.angle_alpha   90.00
_cell.angle_beta   90.00
_cell.angle_gamma   90.00
#
_symmetry.space_group_name_H-M   'P 1'
#
loop_
_entity.id
_entity.type
_entity.pdbx_description
1 polymer ?
#
loop_
_entity_poly.entity_id
_entity_poly.type
_entity_poly.pdbx_seq_one_letter_code
_entity_poly.pdbx_strand_id
1 'polypeptide(L)'
;MSLLNRLNSHKIKINRTNAAQAKINETSARNDMDLGSAHSGEEGEAIAFPTVKKDRILEQSASEKIYHNIVACVRKGTMHEKDMLNLLIDSDITSTVEHFSRIFMTYVNEKEQEACRIWMEMSGVDEFDLISKNKRLCEEIDQDEEEEIEEIDHDEEEEIEEINHDEEEETEEVDQDEEEEIEEIDQDEEEEIDQDEEKKIGQDEEEEIDRDKHLKESFYVNASLKKVNGLNGINCIKKSAQDENGPKIEVSLYFIEKILNRCFGRLPKGEPNLQFYPIKVVQYLIKNDLLPNSRIENGLMKALIERCDWESIALLLQFGRDIPEKDQVFLLQHLITLSKTSKVDEGFKKFTGINDGASSNSPRSSPMLQYFLPKLMLAKRQNNLMQLHMKQLKVDELLILFEISCTWLDEYINGSKGDSSRTIQLQNSVPSFSTIIEFVTLLVDAHFLTLILTNDLHSSLQRLSNYTNTSVQRCEEIRSAHRSARIFYEKNQAIERQRKEREQNQNPISKKQRLNNNRINKAGAVTIFDDQYVPKYSIEMLRVFDDAWWMDDSDEEC
;
A
#
# COMPACT_ATOMS: atom_id res chain seq x y z
N MET A 1 15.42 -13.02 41.12
CA MET A 1 14.57 -13.78 42.06
C MET A 1 13.95 -12.95 43.20
N SER A 2 14.69 -12.07 43.91
CA SER A 2 14.13 -11.25 45.02
C SER A 2 13.03 -10.23 44.60
N LEU A 3 13.12 -9.67 43.38
CA LEU A 3 12.12 -8.72 42.86
C LEU A 3 10.81 -9.38 42.40
N LEU A 4 10.85 -10.63 41.91
CA LEU A 4 9.64 -11.37 41.53
C LEU A 4 8.78 -11.71 42.76
N ASN A 5 9.40 -12.02 43.90
CA ASN A 5 8.69 -12.28 45.15
C ASN A 5 8.04 -11.01 45.74
N ARG A 6 8.64 -9.82 45.53
CA ARG A 6 8.03 -8.54 45.94
C ARG A 6 6.82 -8.16 45.10
N LEU A 7 6.84 -8.45 43.78
CA LEU A 7 5.69 -8.20 42.90
C LEU A 7 4.52 -9.15 43.19
N ASN A 8 4.79 -10.43 43.48
CA ASN A 8 3.73 -11.38 43.85
C ASN A 8 3.12 -11.06 45.22
N SER A 9 3.90 -10.57 46.19
CA SER A 9 3.35 -10.11 47.47
C SER A 9 2.45 -8.88 47.34
N HIS A 10 2.69 -8.01 46.36
CA HIS A 10 1.86 -6.82 46.11
C HIS A 10 0.53 -7.17 45.43
N LYS A 11 0.54 -8.10 44.47
CA LYS A 11 -0.70 -8.62 43.85
C LYS A 11 -1.64 -9.30 44.87
N ILE A 12 -1.08 -10.06 45.82
CA ILE A 12 -1.88 -10.71 46.87
C ILE A 12 -2.50 -9.68 47.84
N LYS A 13 -1.80 -8.57 48.13
CA LYS A 13 -2.35 -7.50 48.98
C LYS A 13 -3.51 -6.75 48.30
N ILE A 14 -3.41 -6.48 47.00
CA ILE A 14 -4.46 -5.76 46.24
C ILE A 14 -5.74 -6.61 46.12
N ASN A 15 -5.62 -7.92 45.92
CA ASN A 15 -6.80 -8.79 45.85
C ASN A 15 -7.50 -8.94 47.21
N ARG A 16 -6.77 -8.87 48.33
CA ARG A 16 -7.36 -8.90 49.68
C ARG A 16 -8.06 -7.60 50.05
N THR A 17 -7.56 -6.44 49.61
CA THR A 17 -8.24 -5.15 49.84
C THR A 17 -9.52 -5.04 49.03
N ASN A 18 -9.52 -5.54 47.79
CA ASN A 18 -10.73 -5.53 46.95
C ASN A 18 -11.82 -6.47 47.49
N ALA A 19 -11.44 -7.64 48.02
CA ALA A 19 -12.38 -8.55 48.67
C ALA A 19 -12.94 -8.00 50.00
N ALA A 20 -12.13 -7.23 50.75
CA ALA A 20 -12.59 -6.55 51.96
C ALA A 20 -13.56 -5.39 51.64
N GLN A 21 -13.30 -4.63 50.58
CA GLN A 21 -14.18 -3.53 50.13
C GLN A 21 -15.54 -4.05 49.64
N ALA A 22 -15.56 -5.21 48.96
CA ALA A 22 -16.80 -5.85 48.53
C ALA A 22 -17.69 -6.30 49.72
N LYS A 23 -17.08 -6.80 50.81
CA LYS A 23 -17.82 -7.18 52.03
C LYS A 23 -18.36 -5.99 52.82
N ILE A 24 -17.71 -4.82 52.76
CA ILE A 24 -18.18 -3.59 53.42
C ILE A 24 -19.41 -3.03 52.67
N ASN A 25 -19.43 -3.12 51.34
CA ASN A 25 -20.58 -2.66 50.55
C ASN A 25 -21.81 -3.57 50.70
N GLU A 26 -21.64 -4.87 50.92
CA GLU A 26 -22.75 -5.80 51.22
C GLU A 26 -23.37 -5.60 52.60
N THR A 27 -22.61 -5.08 53.56
CA THR A 27 -23.09 -4.85 54.94
C THR A 27 -23.76 -3.48 55.12
N SER A 28 -23.51 -2.53 54.22
CA SER A 28 -24.16 -1.21 54.24
C SER A 28 -25.57 -1.20 53.63
N ALA A 29 -25.99 -2.27 52.94
CA ALA A 29 -27.30 -2.37 52.29
C ALA A 29 -28.37 -3.09 53.15
N ARG A 30 -28.08 -3.40 54.42
CA ARG A 30 -28.97 -4.22 55.28
C ARG A 30 -29.50 -3.54 56.55
N ASN A 31 -29.17 -2.28 56.81
CA ASN A 31 -29.66 -1.54 57.97
C ASN A 31 -30.26 -0.20 57.52
N ASP A 32 -31.56 -0.20 57.20
CA ASP A 32 -32.50 0.94 57.10
C ASP A 32 -33.74 0.36 56.39
N MET A 33 -34.96 0.23 56.92
CA MET A 33 -35.61 0.68 58.14
C MET A 33 -36.73 -0.33 58.45
N ASP A 34 -36.91 -0.63 59.73
CA ASP A 34 -38.16 -1.13 60.30
C ASP A 34 -38.62 -0.07 61.32
N LEU A 35 -39.88 0.37 61.22
CA LEU A 35 -40.77 0.93 62.25
C LEU A 35 -41.83 1.89 61.66
N GLY A 36 -43.11 1.57 61.90
CA GLY A 36 -44.03 2.60 62.41
C GLY A 36 -45.26 3.02 61.58
N SER A 37 -46.20 2.10 61.38
CA SER A 37 -47.66 2.21 61.58
C SER A 37 -48.43 3.56 61.46
N ALA A 38 -49.48 3.47 60.63
CA ALA A 38 -50.86 4.01 60.76
C ALA A 38 -51.18 5.49 60.48
N HIS A 39 -51.83 5.75 59.33
CA HIS A 39 -53.20 6.31 59.29
C HIS A 39 -53.87 6.11 57.93
N SER A 40 -55.20 5.98 58.01
CA SER A 40 -56.22 5.62 57.01
C SER A 40 -56.62 6.75 56.06
N GLY A 41 -57.23 6.37 54.92
CA GLY A 41 -58.10 7.20 54.07
C GLY A 41 -57.51 7.38 52.68
N GLU A 42 -57.92 6.58 51.70
CA GLU A 42 -59.05 6.82 50.77
C GLU A 42 -58.74 7.83 49.65
N GLU A 43 -59.22 7.44 48.47
CA GLU A 43 -59.32 8.16 47.20
C GLU A 43 -58.09 8.18 46.28
N GLY A 44 -58.28 7.51 45.13
CA GLY A 44 -57.32 7.43 44.05
C GLY A 44 -57.38 8.64 43.13
N GLU A 45 -56.20 9.10 42.74
CA GLU A 45 -56.01 10.02 41.63
C GLU A 45 -54.87 9.48 40.75
N ALA A 46 -55.20 9.20 39.49
CA ALA A 46 -54.25 8.77 38.48
C ALA A 46 -53.33 9.94 38.13
N ILE A 47 -52.10 9.93 38.64
CA ILE A 47 -51.05 10.86 38.24
C ILE A 47 -50.51 10.41 36.88
N ALA A 48 -50.93 11.12 35.83
CA ALA A 48 -50.36 11.02 34.50
C ALA A 48 -48.88 11.46 34.52
N PHE A 49 -47.98 10.58 34.08
CA PHE A 49 -46.60 10.94 33.80
C PHE A 49 -46.55 11.96 32.65
N PRO A 50 -45.93 13.15 32.84
CA PRO A 50 -45.75 14.09 31.75
C PRO A 50 -44.68 13.53 30.80
N THR A 51 -45.09 13.30 29.56
CA THR A 51 -44.20 12.96 28.44
C THR A 51 -43.13 14.03 28.22
N VAL A 52 -41.88 13.72 28.59
CA VAL A 52 -40.64 14.50 28.34
C VAL A 52 -40.23 14.45 26.85
N LYS A 53 -41.18 14.71 25.93
CA LYS A 53 -40.92 14.69 24.48
C LYS A 53 -40.87 16.07 23.83
N LYS A 54 -41.29 17.15 24.51
CA LYS A 54 -41.36 18.49 23.91
C LYS A 54 -40.04 19.28 23.96
N ASP A 55 -39.23 19.13 25.00
CA ASP A 55 -38.02 19.95 25.14
C ASP A 55 -36.90 19.54 24.16
N ARG A 56 -36.83 18.25 23.81
CA ARG A 56 -35.83 17.73 22.87
C ARG A 56 -35.99 18.22 21.43
N ILE A 57 -37.21 18.61 21.03
CA ILE A 57 -37.51 19.12 19.69
C ILE A 57 -37.09 20.60 19.57
N LEU A 58 -37.19 21.36 20.67
CA LEU A 58 -36.79 22.78 20.69
C LEU A 58 -35.26 22.95 20.64
N GLU A 59 -34.50 22.09 21.33
CA GLU A 59 -33.04 22.10 21.28
C GLU A 59 -32.50 21.77 19.88
N GLN A 60 -33.10 20.81 19.17
CA GLN A 60 -32.73 20.50 17.79
C GLN A 60 -32.92 21.70 16.85
N SER A 61 -34.06 22.40 16.95
CA SER A 61 -34.33 23.56 16.08
C SER A 61 -33.39 24.75 16.33
N ALA A 62 -32.96 24.97 17.59
CA ALA A 62 -31.99 26.02 17.91
C ALA A 62 -30.59 25.68 17.37
N SER A 63 -30.14 24.43 17.52
CA SER A 63 -28.86 23.96 17.01
C SER A 63 -28.76 24.04 15.48
N GLU A 64 -29.87 23.76 14.77
CA GLU A 64 -29.92 23.87 13.30
C GLU A 64 -29.81 25.32 12.82
N LYS A 65 -30.49 26.26 13.48
CA LYS A 65 -30.39 27.70 13.12
C LYS A 65 -28.98 28.25 13.34
N ILE A 66 -28.34 27.86 14.43
CA ILE A 66 -26.94 28.23 14.71
C ILE A 66 -26.04 27.66 13.61
N TYR A 67 -26.18 26.38 13.27
CA TYR A 67 -25.43 25.74 12.20
C TYR A 67 -25.60 26.45 10.84
N HIS A 68 -26.84 26.77 10.44
CA HIS A 68 -27.09 27.48 9.18
C HIS A 68 -26.46 28.87 9.13
N ASN A 69 -26.47 29.61 10.24
CA ASN A 69 -25.81 30.90 10.32
C ASN A 69 -24.28 30.77 10.23
N ILE A 70 -23.70 29.75 10.87
CA ILE A 70 -22.27 29.46 10.78
C ILE A 70 -21.90 29.13 9.34
N VAL A 71 -22.59 28.18 8.70
CA VAL A 71 -22.36 27.82 7.29
C VAL A 71 -22.47 29.06 6.40
N ALA A 72 -23.42 29.97 6.65
CA ALA A 72 -23.56 31.20 5.89
C ALA A 72 -22.40 32.20 6.13
N CYS A 73 -21.83 32.25 7.34
CA CYS A 73 -20.70 33.12 7.69
C CYS A 73 -19.36 32.59 7.17
N VAL A 74 -19.13 31.28 7.24
CA VAL A 74 -17.90 30.66 6.69
C VAL A 74 -17.92 30.82 5.16
N ARG A 75 -19.05 30.54 4.48
CA ARG A 75 -19.16 30.64 3.01
C ARG A 75 -18.87 32.02 2.45
N LYS A 76 -19.08 33.06 3.24
CA LYS A 76 -18.78 34.45 2.85
C LYS A 76 -17.31 34.80 2.98
N GLY A 77 -16.46 33.87 3.44
CA GLY A 77 -15.04 34.11 3.75
C GLY A 77 -14.83 35.06 4.93
N THR A 78 -15.90 35.49 5.61
CA THR A 78 -15.86 36.53 6.65
C THR A 78 -15.51 35.99 8.02
N MET A 79 -15.54 34.67 8.21
CA MET A 79 -15.34 34.10 9.53
C MET A 79 -13.85 33.93 9.81
N HIS A 80 -13.33 34.74 10.72
CA HIS A 80 -11.95 34.63 11.15
C HIS A 80 -11.74 33.31 11.88
N GLU A 81 -10.55 32.74 11.73
CA GLU A 81 -10.15 31.49 12.37
C GLU A 81 -10.38 31.50 13.89
N LYS A 82 -10.22 32.67 14.53
CA LYS A 82 -10.51 32.88 15.96
C LYS A 82 -11.98 32.64 16.31
N ASP A 83 -12.91 33.06 15.46
CA ASP A 83 -14.35 32.91 15.71
C ASP A 83 -14.76 31.45 15.52
N MET A 84 -14.21 30.79 14.49
CA MET A 84 -14.38 29.34 14.29
C MET A 84 -13.83 28.54 15.46
N LEU A 85 -12.71 28.97 16.02
CA LEU A 85 -12.12 28.31 17.16
C LEU A 85 -12.97 28.46 18.41
N ASN A 86 -13.45 29.67 18.70
CA ASN A 86 -14.34 29.92 19.84
C ASN A 86 -15.60 29.04 19.73
N LEU A 87 -16.16 28.93 18.53
CA LEU A 87 -17.31 28.08 18.23
C LEU A 87 -17.02 26.58 18.47
N LEU A 88 -15.87 26.09 18.02
CA LEU A 88 -15.48 24.67 18.17
C LEU A 88 -15.07 24.31 19.60
N ILE A 89 -14.58 25.26 20.39
CA ILE A 89 -14.21 25.03 21.80
C ILE A 89 -15.44 25.09 22.71
N ASP A 90 -16.48 25.84 22.33
CA ASP A 90 -17.71 25.97 23.10
C ASP A 90 -18.41 24.61 23.24
N SER A 91 -18.40 24.08 24.47
CA SER A 91 -18.99 22.78 24.81
C SER A 91 -20.51 22.75 24.68
N ASP A 92 -21.16 23.91 24.77
CA ASP A 92 -22.61 23.99 24.72
C ASP A 92 -23.08 23.89 23.27
N ILE A 93 -22.34 24.52 22.35
CA ILE A 93 -22.63 24.46 20.92
C ILE A 93 -22.18 23.13 20.33
N THR A 94 -20.97 22.67 20.64
CA THR A 94 -20.40 21.42 20.13
C THR A 94 -20.47 20.27 21.13
N SER A 95 -21.63 20.12 21.77
CA SER A 95 -21.87 19.11 22.80
C SER A 95 -21.73 17.67 22.28
N THR A 96 -21.99 17.44 20.99
CA THR A 96 -21.86 16.11 20.35
C THR A 96 -20.68 16.03 19.39
N VAL A 97 -20.11 14.83 19.31
CA VAL A 97 -18.98 14.52 18.43
C VAL A 97 -19.33 14.73 16.95
N GLU A 98 -20.57 14.41 16.56
CA GLU A 98 -21.07 14.58 15.20
C GLU A 98 -21.21 16.06 14.84
N HIS A 99 -21.69 16.90 15.76
CA HIS A 99 -21.84 18.33 15.52
C HIS A 99 -20.48 19.01 15.41
N PHE A 100 -19.55 18.69 16.32
CA PHE A 100 -18.16 19.13 16.25
C PHE A 100 -17.51 18.74 14.91
N SER A 101 -17.61 17.46 14.54
CA SER A 101 -17.03 16.95 13.30
C SER A 101 -17.61 17.64 12.07
N ARG A 102 -18.92 17.90 12.06
CA ARG A 102 -19.59 18.57 10.95
C ARG A 102 -19.12 20.02 10.78
N ILE A 103 -19.12 20.80 11.87
CA ILE A 103 -18.65 22.20 11.84
C ILE A 103 -17.19 22.27 11.39
N PHE A 104 -16.32 21.42 11.96
CA PHE A 104 -14.92 21.35 11.59
C PHE A 104 -14.72 21.02 10.10
N MET A 105 -15.38 19.96 9.60
CA MET A 105 -15.24 19.55 8.20
C MET A 105 -15.82 20.58 7.24
N THR A 106 -16.90 21.30 7.61
CA THR A 106 -17.39 22.43 6.81
C THR A 106 -16.35 23.53 6.70
N TYR A 107 -15.76 23.95 7.82
CA TYR A 107 -14.71 24.97 7.82
C TYR A 107 -13.51 24.57 6.96
N VAL A 108 -13.05 23.33 7.12
CA VAL A 108 -11.94 22.77 6.35
C VAL A 108 -12.25 22.73 4.86
N ASN A 109 -13.43 22.22 4.46
CA ASN A 109 -13.82 22.15 3.05
C ASN A 109 -13.84 23.54 2.39
N GLU A 110 -14.25 24.57 3.13
CA GLU A 110 -14.26 25.94 2.62
C GLU A 110 -12.85 26.52 2.54
N LYS A 111 -11.95 26.16 3.47
CA LYS A 111 -10.53 26.50 3.37
C LYS A 111 -9.82 25.78 2.21
N GLU A 112 -10.17 24.53 1.93
CA GLU A 112 -9.73 23.82 0.73
C GLU A 112 -10.18 24.54 -0.53
N GLN A 113 -11.46 24.91 -0.62
CA GLN A 113 -12.00 25.65 -1.78
C GLN A 113 -11.30 26.99 -1.98
N GLU A 114 -11.05 27.73 -0.89
CA GLU A 114 -10.32 28.99 -0.95
C GLU A 114 -8.88 28.79 -1.42
N ALA A 115 -8.17 27.79 -0.89
CA ALA A 115 -6.80 27.47 -1.28
C ALA A 115 -6.72 27.05 -2.76
N CYS A 116 -7.68 26.24 -3.23
CA CYS A 116 -7.81 25.90 -4.64
C CYS A 116 -8.07 27.13 -5.51
N ARG A 117 -8.94 28.06 -5.07
CA ARG A 117 -9.22 29.30 -5.81
C ARG A 117 -7.97 30.18 -5.94
N ILE A 118 -7.27 30.42 -4.82
CA ILE A 118 -6.02 31.21 -4.83
C ILE A 118 -4.97 30.55 -5.72
N TRP A 119 -4.84 29.22 -5.66
CA TRP A 119 -3.93 28.49 -6.53
C TRP A 119 -4.29 28.66 -8.01
N MET A 120 -5.57 28.56 -8.39
CA MET A 120 -6.03 28.80 -9.76
C MET A 120 -5.71 30.23 -10.22
N GLU A 121 -5.97 31.23 -9.37
CA GLU A 121 -5.63 32.64 -9.65
C GLU A 121 -4.12 32.85 -9.84
N MET A 122 -3.29 32.22 -9.01
CA MET A 122 -1.82 32.32 -9.09
C MET A 122 -1.24 31.59 -10.30
N SER A 123 -1.82 30.45 -10.67
CA SER A 123 -1.41 29.67 -11.84
C SER A 123 -1.88 30.29 -13.16
N GLY A 124 -2.72 31.33 -13.11
CA GLY A 124 -3.33 31.93 -14.30
C GLY A 124 -4.24 30.98 -15.06
N VAL A 125 -4.70 29.91 -14.40
CA VAL A 125 -5.60 28.92 -14.98
C VAL A 125 -7.01 29.37 -14.68
N ASP A 126 -7.75 29.77 -15.72
CA ASP A 126 -9.17 30.09 -15.59
C ASP A 126 -9.92 28.81 -15.17
N GLU A 127 -10.84 28.93 -14.22
CA GLU A 127 -11.74 27.85 -13.81
C GLU A 127 -12.47 27.27 -15.03
N PHE A 128 -12.80 28.13 -15.99
CA PHE A 128 -13.41 27.72 -17.25
C PHE A 128 -12.47 26.87 -18.11
N ASP A 129 -11.18 27.18 -18.15
CA ASP A 129 -10.18 26.40 -18.89
C ASP A 129 -9.97 25.03 -18.25
N LEU A 130 -9.99 24.95 -16.92
CA LEU A 130 -9.84 23.69 -16.20
C LEU A 130 -11.06 22.77 -16.39
N ILE A 131 -12.27 23.33 -16.30
CA ILE A 131 -13.52 22.61 -16.60
C ILE A 131 -13.54 22.17 -18.06
N SER A 132 -13.13 23.04 -18.99
CA SER A 132 -13.09 22.73 -20.43
C SER A 132 -12.05 21.66 -20.76
N LYS A 133 -10.86 21.70 -20.14
CA LYS A 133 -9.83 20.66 -20.30
C LYS A 133 -10.29 19.33 -19.74
N ASN A 134 -10.85 19.30 -18.52
CA ASN A 134 -11.39 18.06 -17.95
C ASN A 134 -12.55 17.51 -18.80
N LYS A 135 -13.41 18.39 -19.34
CA LYS A 135 -14.48 17.97 -20.25
C LYS A 135 -13.93 17.35 -21.54
N ARG A 136 -12.90 17.95 -22.15
CA ARG A 136 -12.24 17.40 -23.34
C ARG A 136 -11.54 16.08 -23.04
N LEU A 137 -10.85 15.96 -21.91
CA LEU A 137 -10.23 14.70 -21.48
C LEU A 137 -11.28 13.60 -21.26
N CYS A 138 -12.44 13.92 -20.70
CA CYS A 138 -13.53 12.94 -20.62
C CYS A 138 -14.06 12.57 -22.01
N GLU A 139 -14.24 13.54 -22.92
CA GLU A 139 -14.69 13.28 -24.30
C GLU A 139 -13.66 12.47 -25.11
N GLU A 140 -12.37 12.64 -24.87
CA GLU A 140 -11.27 11.90 -25.51
C GLU A 140 -11.19 10.46 -24.99
N ILE A 141 -11.36 10.25 -23.68
CA ILE A 141 -11.46 8.90 -23.10
C ILE A 141 -12.69 8.14 -23.63
N ASP A 142 -13.83 8.82 -23.75
CA ASP A 142 -15.04 8.20 -24.31
C ASP A 142 -14.83 7.82 -25.79
N GLN A 143 -13.98 8.54 -26.54
CA GLN A 143 -13.62 8.21 -27.92
C GLN A 143 -12.64 7.03 -28.00
N ASP A 144 -11.59 7.04 -27.18
CA ASP A 144 -10.60 5.95 -27.14
C ASP A 144 -11.27 4.62 -26.73
N GLU A 145 -12.28 4.65 -25.83
CA GLU A 145 -13.06 3.46 -25.48
C GLU A 145 -14.00 2.99 -26.60
N GLU A 146 -14.60 3.91 -27.36
CA GLU A 146 -15.39 3.53 -28.54
C GLU A 146 -14.50 2.91 -29.62
N GLU A 147 -13.29 3.42 -29.85
CA GLU A 147 -12.32 2.86 -30.79
C GLU A 147 -11.79 1.48 -30.34
N GLU A 148 -11.47 1.30 -29.04
CA GLU A 148 -11.01 0.01 -28.49
C GLU A 148 -12.11 -1.06 -28.53
N ILE A 149 -13.38 -0.69 -28.33
CA ILE A 149 -14.52 -1.61 -28.46
C ILE A 149 -14.75 -1.99 -29.93
N GLU A 150 -14.62 -1.04 -30.86
CA GLU A 150 -14.73 -1.32 -32.30
C GLU A 150 -13.58 -2.22 -32.81
N GLU A 151 -12.36 -2.11 -32.27
CA GLU A 151 -11.25 -3.02 -32.60
C GLU A 151 -11.46 -4.45 -32.07
N ILE A 152 -11.95 -4.61 -30.83
CA ILE A 152 -12.24 -5.94 -30.25
C ILE A 152 -13.36 -6.66 -31.02
N ASP A 153 -14.42 -5.94 -31.41
CA ASP A 153 -15.50 -6.52 -32.21
C ASP A 153 -15.00 -6.93 -33.61
N HIS A 154 -13.99 -6.24 -34.16
CA HIS A 154 -13.43 -6.56 -35.47
C HIS A 154 -12.49 -7.78 -35.44
N ASP A 155 -11.71 -7.93 -34.37
CA ASP A 155 -10.80 -9.08 -34.16
C ASP A 155 -11.58 -10.36 -33.79
N GLU A 156 -12.67 -10.27 -33.00
CA GLU A 156 -13.53 -11.43 -32.71
C GLU A 156 -14.25 -11.94 -33.97
N GLU A 157 -14.62 -11.06 -34.91
CA GLU A 157 -15.21 -11.50 -36.20
C GLU A 157 -14.18 -12.20 -37.11
N GLU A 158 -12.91 -11.79 -37.12
CA GLU A 158 -11.85 -12.49 -37.90
C GLU A 158 -11.47 -13.84 -37.27
N GLU A 159 -11.42 -13.97 -35.95
CA GLU A 159 -11.06 -15.22 -35.26
C GLU A 159 -12.15 -16.30 -35.41
N ILE A 160 -13.43 -15.92 -35.50
CA ILE A 160 -14.55 -16.85 -35.75
C ILE A 160 -14.55 -17.39 -37.19
N GLU A 161 -13.99 -16.66 -38.17
CA GLU A 161 -13.84 -17.15 -39.53
C GLU A 161 -12.68 -18.17 -39.66
N GLU A 162 -11.60 -18.04 -38.89
CA GLU A 162 -10.48 -19.00 -38.91
C GLU A 162 -10.80 -20.30 -38.16
N ILE A 163 -11.54 -20.26 -37.05
CA ILE A 163 -11.85 -21.47 -36.26
C ILE A 163 -12.76 -22.46 -37.00
N ASN A 164 -13.50 -22.03 -38.01
CA ASN A 164 -14.34 -22.93 -38.80
C ASN A 164 -13.58 -23.72 -39.89
N HIS A 165 -12.26 -23.53 -40.04
CA HIS A 165 -11.50 -24.20 -41.10
C HIS A 165 -10.57 -25.35 -40.68
N ASP A 166 -10.26 -25.52 -39.39
CA ASP A 166 -9.15 -26.39 -38.95
C ASP A 166 -9.53 -27.58 -38.04
N GLU A 167 -10.80 -28.03 -38.03
CA GLU A 167 -11.22 -29.25 -37.29
C GLU A 167 -11.15 -30.56 -38.12
N GLU A 168 -10.14 -30.80 -38.95
CA GLU A 168 -9.85 -32.17 -39.45
C GLU A 168 -8.34 -32.37 -39.72
N GLU A 169 -7.65 -33.09 -38.83
CA GLU A 169 -6.33 -33.79 -38.94
C GLU A 169 -5.54 -33.57 -37.64
N GLU A 170 -4.86 -34.50 -36.98
CA GLU A 170 -4.67 -35.94 -37.10
C GLU A 170 -4.04 -36.38 -35.76
N THR A 171 -4.29 -37.63 -35.37
CA THR A 171 -3.59 -38.32 -34.28
C THR A 171 -2.23 -38.82 -34.76
N GLU A 172 -1.18 -38.80 -33.93
CA GLU A 172 -0.29 -39.96 -33.74
C GLU A 172 0.72 -39.77 -32.59
N GLU A 173 1.05 -40.91 -31.99
CA GLU A 173 1.92 -41.15 -30.83
C GLU A 173 3.42 -40.90 -31.13
N VAL A 174 4.27 -40.82 -30.10
CA VAL A 174 5.56 -41.57 -29.96
C VAL A 174 6.34 -41.12 -28.69
N ASP A 175 6.37 -42.04 -27.72
CA ASP A 175 7.47 -42.62 -26.92
C ASP A 175 8.90 -42.00 -26.77
N GLN A 176 9.41 -42.21 -25.53
CA GLN A 176 10.81 -42.49 -25.07
C GLN A 176 11.83 -41.33 -25.07
N ASP A 177 12.87 -41.24 -24.23
CA ASP A 177 13.38 -41.77 -22.94
C ASP A 177 14.69 -40.96 -22.66
N GLU A 178 15.39 -41.23 -21.54
CA GLU A 178 16.82 -40.90 -21.20
C GLU A 178 17.08 -39.54 -20.48
N GLU A 179 17.39 -39.50 -19.16
CA GLU A 179 18.64 -39.82 -18.41
C GLU A 179 19.80 -38.83 -18.66
N GLU A 180 20.04 -37.88 -17.74
CA GLU A 180 21.09 -37.85 -16.68
C GLU A 180 22.53 -37.56 -17.17
N GLU A 181 23.10 -36.40 -16.81
CA GLU A 181 24.46 -36.28 -16.24
C GLU A 181 24.75 -34.81 -15.82
N ILE A 182 25.21 -34.60 -14.58
CA ILE A 182 25.67 -33.30 -14.05
C ILE A 182 27.13 -33.51 -13.63
N GLU A 183 28.06 -32.82 -14.28
CA GLU A 183 29.45 -32.70 -13.82
C GLU A 183 29.75 -31.28 -13.30
N GLU A 184 30.54 -31.27 -12.22
CA GLU A 184 31.02 -30.13 -11.45
C GLU A 184 32.06 -29.32 -12.24
N ILE A 185 32.02 -27.99 -12.15
CA ILE A 185 33.10 -27.10 -12.63
C ILE A 185 33.58 -26.21 -11.48
N ASP A 186 34.90 -26.29 -11.25
CA ASP A 186 35.70 -25.48 -10.35
C ASP A 186 35.70 -24.00 -10.74
N GLN A 187 35.64 -23.14 -9.73
CA GLN A 187 35.80 -21.69 -9.80
C GLN A 187 37.29 -21.36 -9.67
N ASP A 188 37.82 -20.56 -10.59
CA ASP A 188 38.80 -19.49 -10.32
C ASP A 188 39.12 -18.79 -11.65
N GLU A 189 38.74 -17.52 -11.80
CA GLU A 189 39.59 -16.48 -12.41
C GLU A 189 38.89 -15.11 -12.34
N GLU A 190 39.57 -14.17 -11.66
CA GLU A 190 39.22 -12.76 -11.53
C GLU A 190 39.62 -12.00 -12.80
N GLU A 191 38.66 -11.36 -13.48
CA GLU A 191 38.94 -10.40 -14.56
C GLU A 191 38.71 -8.95 -14.10
N GLU A 192 39.76 -8.14 -14.20
CA GLU A 192 39.73 -6.68 -14.12
C GLU A 192 38.96 -6.11 -15.33
N ILE A 193 37.87 -5.37 -15.05
CA ILE A 193 37.08 -4.67 -16.08
C ILE A 193 37.54 -3.22 -16.20
N ASP A 194 37.84 -2.82 -17.43
CA ASP A 194 38.20 -1.46 -17.84
C ASP A 194 37.06 -0.46 -17.61
N GLN A 195 37.36 0.61 -16.88
CA GLN A 195 36.40 1.59 -16.32
C GLN A 195 35.89 2.66 -17.31
N ASP A 196 36.25 2.59 -18.59
CA ASP A 196 36.00 3.66 -19.55
C ASP A 196 34.77 3.45 -20.47
N GLU A 197 34.18 2.24 -20.52
CA GLU A 197 32.97 1.96 -21.31
C GLU A 197 31.63 2.15 -20.55
N GLU A 198 31.64 2.18 -19.21
CA GLU A 198 30.40 2.36 -18.41
C GLU A 198 29.77 3.75 -18.53
N LYS A 199 30.51 4.78 -18.96
CA LYS A 199 30.01 6.17 -18.97
C LYS A 199 29.11 6.54 -20.13
N LYS A 200 29.09 5.75 -21.22
CA LYS A 200 28.27 6.05 -22.40
C LYS A 200 26.94 5.30 -22.46
N ILE A 201 26.83 4.17 -21.76
CA ILE A 201 25.62 3.35 -21.72
C ILE A 201 24.58 3.95 -20.77
N GLY A 202 25.00 4.65 -19.71
CA GLY A 202 24.08 5.21 -18.72
C GLY A 202 23.19 6.38 -19.17
N GLN A 203 23.46 7.02 -20.32
CA GLN A 203 22.65 8.17 -20.78
C GLN A 203 21.45 7.76 -21.63
N ASP A 204 21.56 6.67 -22.39
CA ASP A 204 20.47 6.22 -23.28
C ASP A 204 19.43 5.37 -22.51
N GLU A 205 19.84 4.68 -21.44
CA GLU A 205 18.92 3.90 -20.58
C GLU A 205 18.05 4.78 -19.66
N GLU A 206 18.53 5.96 -19.23
CA GLU A 206 17.72 6.91 -18.44
C GLU A 206 16.55 7.49 -19.26
N GLU A 207 16.71 7.75 -20.56
CA GLU A 207 15.64 8.29 -21.43
C GLU A 207 14.54 7.27 -21.79
N GLU A 208 14.83 5.97 -21.73
CA GLU A 208 13.84 4.91 -22.01
C GLU A 208 13.01 4.59 -20.76
N ILE A 209 13.63 4.58 -19.57
CA ILE A 209 12.93 4.39 -18.29
C ILE A 209 11.96 5.55 -18.00
N ASP A 210 12.32 6.79 -18.35
CA ASP A 210 11.43 7.95 -18.14
C ASP A 210 10.19 7.94 -19.06
N ARG A 211 10.30 7.41 -20.29
CA ARG A 211 9.14 7.25 -21.19
C ARG A 211 8.14 6.22 -20.69
N ASP A 212 8.64 5.09 -20.21
CA ASP A 212 7.81 3.99 -19.73
C ASP A 212 7.11 4.32 -18.40
N LYS A 213 7.76 5.16 -17.57
CA LYS A 213 7.17 5.71 -16.35
C LYS A 213 6.05 6.71 -16.65
N HIS A 214 6.22 7.57 -17.65
CA HIS A 214 5.20 8.53 -18.08
C HIS A 214 3.96 7.84 -18.67
N LEU A 215 4.14 6.71 -19.37
CA LEU A 215 3.04 5.92 -19.93
C LEU A 215 2.23 5.18 -18.85
N LYS A 216 2.88 4.71 -17.78
CA LYS A 216 2.21 4.06 -16.64
C LYS A 216 1.48 5.05 -15.75
N GLU A 217 2.01 6.26 -15.57
CA GLU A 217 1.36 7.34 -14.83
C GLU A 217 0.09 7.84 -15.55
N SER A 218 0.08 7.94 -16.88
CA SER A 218 -1.12 8.32 -17.63
C SER A 218 -2.25 7.28 -17.53
N PHE A 219 -1.91 5.99 -17.55
CA PHE A 219 -2.89 4.89 -17.46
C PHE A 219 -3.61 4.84 -16.09
N TYR A 220 -2.89 5.10 -14.99
CA TYR A 220 -3.49 5.12 -13.64
C TYR A 220 -4.40 6.34 -13.37
N VAL A 221 -4.10 7.48 -14.01
CA VAL A 221 -4.94 8.68 -13.93
C VAL A 221 -6.26 8.47 -14.66
N ASN A 222 -6.24 7.79 -15.81
CA ASN A 222 -7.41 7.59 -16.66
C ASN A 222 -8.44 6.61 -16.06
N ALA A 223 -8.00 5.52 -15.42
CA ALA A 223 -8.91 4.57 -14.76
C ALA A 223 -9.70 5.18 -13.57
N SER A 224 -9.21 6.27 -12.98
CA SER A 224 -9.84 6.94 -11.84
C SER A 224 -10.97 7.93 -12.20
N LEU A 225 -11.14 8.24 -13.50
CA LEU A 225 -12.09 9.23 -14.02
C LEU A 225 -13.44 8.63 -14.48
N LYS A 226 -13.53 7.30 -14.67
CA LYS A 226 -14.66 6.56 -15.28
C LYS A 226 -16.05 6.63 -14.59
N LYS A 227 -16.31 7.50 -13.60
CA LYS A 227 -17.65 7.58 -12.95
C LYS A 227 -18.06 8.98 -12.51
N VAL A 228 -18.55 9.84 -13.41
CA VAL A 228 -19.06 11.15 -12.99
C VAL A 228 -20.14 11.76 -13.88
N ASN A 229 -21.35 11.89 -13.32
CA ASN A 229 -22.32 12.92 -13.72
C ASN A 229 -22.21 14.13 -12.79
N GLY A 230 -21.93 15.31 -13.35
CA GLY A 230 -22.26 16.67 -12.87
C GLY A 230 -21.65 17.22 -11.55
N LEU A 231 -21.37 16.39 -10.54
CA LEU A 231 -20.92 16.83 -9.20
C LEU A 231 -19.46 16.46 -8.87
N ASN A 232 -18.78 15.63 -9.68
CA ASN A 232 -17.39 15.22 -9.37
C ASN A 232 -16.31 16.01 -10.11
N GLY A 233 -16.61 17.04 -10.90
CA GLY A 233 -15.56 17.92 -11.45
C GLY A 233 -14.66 18.51 -10.34
N ILE A 234 -15.26 18.91 -9.22
CA ILE A 234 -14.53 19.35 -8.02
C ILE A 234 -13.73 18.21 -7.39
N ASN A 235 -14.22 16.96 -7.41
CA ASN A 235 -13.51 15.82 -6.83
C ASN A 235 -12.31 15.37 -7.70
N CYS A 236 -12.40 15.51 -9.02
CA CYS A 236 -11.26 15.28 -9.92
C CYS A 236 -10.18 16.34 -9.71
N ILE A 237 -10.57 17.61 -9.62
CA ILE A 237 -9.65 18.70 -9.26
C ILE A 237 -9.04 18.47 -7.88
N LYS A 238 -9.82 17.99 -6.89
CA LYS A 238 -9.30 17.61 -5.57
C LYS A 238 -8.31 16.44 -5.63
N LYS A 239 -8.50 15.46 -6.52
CA LYS A 239 -7.53 14.36 -6.70
C LYS A 239 -6.23 14.85 -7.34
N SER A 240 -6.30 15.66 -8.40
CA SER A 240 -5.11 16.26 -9.04
C SER A 240 -4.42 17.29 -8.13
N ALA A 241 -5.17 17.95 -7.25
CA ALA A 241 -4.65 18.81 -6.18
C ALA A 241 -4.27 18.02 -4.92
N GLN A 242 -4.40 16.70 -4.89
CA GLN A 242 -3.89 15.84 -3.81
C GLN A 242 -2.54 15.21 -4.15
N ASP A 243 -2.06 15.38 -5.38
CA ASP A 243 -0.67 15.15 -5.72
C ASP A 243 0.23 16.03 -4.82
N GLU A 244 1.48 15.63 -4.58
CA GLU A 244 2.36 16.24 -3.56
C GLU A 244 2.51 17.78 -3.66
N ASN A 245 2.14 18.34 -4.80
CA ASN A 245 2.24 19.75 -5.17
C ASN A 245 0.93 20.56 -5.06
N GLY A 246 -0.18 19.95 -4.67
CA GLY A 246 -1.43 20.69 -4.50
C GLY A 246 -1.37 21.69 -3.34
N PRO A 247 -2.25 22.73 -3.36
CA PRO A 247 -2.29 23.75 -2.32
C PRO A 247 -2.62 23.12 -0.96
N LYS A 248 -1.65 23.11 -0.05
CA LYS A 248 -1.82 22.64 1.32
C LYS A 248 -2.60 23.68 2.11
N ILE A 249 -3.57 23.22 2.88
CA ILE A 249 -4.33 24.11 3.76
C ILE A 249 -3.42 24.61 4.87
N GLU A 250 -3.22 25.91 4.91
CA GLU A 250 -2.56 26.57 6.02
C GLU A 250 -3.58 26.86 7.12
N VAL A 251 -3.61 26.00 8.14
CA VAL A 251 -4.34 26.25 9.39
C VAL A 251 -3.32 26.71 10.44
N SER A 252 -3.66 27.70 11.26
CA SER A 252 -2.71 28.17 12.28
C SER A 252 -2.41 27.05 13.29
N LEU A 253 -1.15 26.97 13.71
CA LEU A 253 -0.72 26.00 14.72
C LEU A 253 -1.50 26.15 16.05
N TYR A 254 -1.89 27.38 16.39
CA TYR A 254 -2.69 27.65 17.58
C TYR A 254 -4.09 27.03 17.50
N PHE A 255 -4.74 27.13 16.33
CA PHE A 255 -6.03 26.49 16.09
C PHE A 255 -5.92 24.98 16.20
N ILE A 256 -4.94 24.38 15.52
CA ILE A 256 -4.68 22.94 15.59
C ILE A 256 -4.45 22.51 17.05
N GLU A 257 -3.59 23.20 17.80
CA GLU A 257 -3.29 22.86 19.19
C GLU A 257 -4.54 22.87 20.08
N LYS A 258 -5.44 23.84 19.90
CA LYS A 258 -6.69 23.90 20.67
C LYS A 258 -7.69 22.82 20.27
N ILE A 259 -7.79 22.49 18.98
CA ILE A 259 -8.59 21.37 18.50
C ILE A 259 -8.03 20.04 19.04
N LEU A 260 -6.72 19.84 19.00
CA LEU A 260 -6.07 18.64 19.53
C LEU A 260 -6.27 18.51 21.04
N ASN A 261 -6.13 19.59 21.81
CA ASN A 261 -6.41 19.57 23.25
C ASN A 261 -7.85 19.16 23.57
N ARG A 262 -8.80 19.52 22.70
CA ARG A 262 -10.21 19.11 22.83
C ARG A 262 -10.42 17.65 22.43
N CYS A 263 -9.88 17.22 21.28
CA CYS A 263 -10.02 15.85 20.76
C CYS A 263 -9.28 14.80 21.60
N PHE A 264 -8.11 15.15 22.14
CA PHE A 264 -7.26 14.28 22.94
C PHE A 264 -7.34 14.57 24.44
N GLY A 265 -8.32 15.37 24.86
CA GLY A 265 -8.53 15.73 26.26
C GLY A 265 -8.56 14.52 27.19
N ARG A 266 -8.00 14.70 28.39
CA ARG A 266 -8.03 13.71 29.49
C ARG A 266 -9.04 14.14 30.54
N LEU A 267 -9.68 13.16 31.17
CA LEU A 267 -10.51 13.38 32.36
C LEU A 267 -9.62 13.82 33.53
N PRO A 268 -10.17 14.41 34.62
CA PRO A 268 -9.39 14.84 35.79
C PRO A 268 -8.54 13.73 36.44
N LYS A 269 -8.86 12.46 36.18
CA LYS A 269 -8.11 11.28 36.64
C LYS A 269 -6.91 10.91 35.75
N GLY A 270 -6.69 11.63 34.65
CA GLY A 270 -5.69 11.32 33.64
C GLY A 270 -6.12 10.28 32.59
N GLU A 271 -7.33 9.72 32.71
CA GLU A 271 -7.87 8.76 31.73
C GLU A 271 -8.24 9.48 30.40
N PRO A 272 -8.09 8.81 29.24
CA PRO A 272 -8.49 9.39 27.96
C PRO A 272 -10.00 9.64 27.94
N ASN A 273 -10.43 10.81 27.45
CA ASN A 273 -11.85 11.09 27.28
C ASN A 273 -12.41 10.30 26.08
N LEU A 274 -12.98 9.13 26.34
CA LEU A 274 -13.62 8.30 25.30
C LEU A 274 -15.01 8.79 24.89
N GLN A 275 -15.64 9.68 25.68
CA GLN A 275 -16.97 10.21 25.38
C GLN A 275 -16.94 11.23 24.24
N PHE A 276 -15.83 11.96 24.11
CA PHE A 276 -15.64 12.97 23.08
C PHE A 276 -14.38 12.66 22.26
N TYR A 277 -14.56 11.94 21.15
CA TYR A 277 -13.46 11.60 20.24
C TYR A 277 -13.92 11.64 18.78
N PRO A 278 -13.75 12.78 18.08
CA PRO A 278 -14.18 12.96 16.70
C PRO A 278 -13.22 12.28 15.71
N ILE A 279 -13.41 10.96 15.52
CA ILE A 279 -12.57 10.11 14.65
C ILE A 279 -12.35 10.74 13.28
N LYS A 280 -13.41 11.23 12.61
CA LYS A 280 -13.31 11.84 11.28
C LYS A 280 -12.37 13.06 11.24
N VAL A 281 -12.38 13.86 12.30
CA VAL A 281 -11.49 15.03 12.43
C VAL A 281 -10.05 14.58 12.63
N VAL A 282 -9.81 13.59 13.50
CA VAL A 282 -8.47 13.04 13.74
C VAL A 282 -7.89 12.42 12.48
N GLN A 283 -8.67 11.59 11.78
CA GLN A 283 -8.28 10.99 10.50
C GLN A 283 -7.96 12.06 9.45
N TYR A 284 -8.76 13.14 9.39
CA TYR A 284 -8.50 14.25 8.50
C TYR A 284 -7.17 14.95 8.82
N LEU A 285 -6.91 15.25 10.09
CA LEU A 285 -5.68 15.89 10.53
C LEU A 285 -4.44 15.03 10.24
N ILE A 286 -4.55 13.70 10.38
CA ILE A 286 -3.46 12.76 10.06
C ILE A 286 -3.20 12.73 8.55
N LYS A 287 -4.23 12.61 7.72
CA LYS A 287 -4.09 12.55 6.25
C LYS A 287 -3.43 13.79 5.66
N ASN A 288 -3.64 14.95 6.27
CA ASN A 288 -3.09 16.23 5.82
C ASN A 288 -1.80 16.62 6.56
N ASP A 289 -1.20 15.71 7.34
CA ASP A 289 0.04 15.97 8.12
C ASP A 289 -0.08 17.19 9.07
N LEU A 290 -1.29 17.49 9.54
CA LEU A 290 -1.59 18.60 10.44
C LEU A 290 -1.44 18.21 11.92
N LEU A 291 -0.96 17.00 12.21
CA LEU A 291 -0.96 16.42 13.54
C LEU A 291 0.47 16.09 14.01
N PRO A 292 1.22 17.08 14.50
CA PRO A 292 2.58 16.88 15.00
C PRO A 292 2.59 16.03 16.27
N ASN A 293 3.48 15.03 16.33
CA ASN A 293 3.57 14.12 17.47
C ASN A 293 3.91 14.84 18.80
N SER A 294 4.69 15.92 18.72
CA SER A 294 5.14 16.71 19.89
C SER A 294 4.03 17.45 20.64
N ARG A 295 2.84 17.60 20.04
CA ARG A 295 1.72 18.36 20.63
C ARG A 295 0.77 17.51 21.47
N ILE A 296 0.90 16.19 21.42
CA ILE A 296 0.09 15.28 22.22
C ILE A 296 0.92 14.73 23.37
N GLU A 297 0.43 14.94 24.59
CA GLU A 297 1.06 14.39 25.79
C GLU A 297 1.19 12.87 25.69
N ASN A 298 2.41 12.38 25.94
CA ASN A 298 2.82 10.97 25.84
C ASN A 298 2.95 10.40 24.41
N GLY A 299 2.77 11.22 23.38
CA GLY A 299 2.88 10.83 21.98
C GLY A 299 1.54 10.40 21.37
N LEU A 300 1.35 10.76 20.11
CA LEU A 300 0.16 10.47 19.31
C LEU A 300 -0.13 8.98 19.24
N MET A 301 0.88 8.14 18.99
CA MET A 301 0.70 6.70 18.83
C MET A 301 0.06 6.07 20.07
N LYS A 302 0.54 6.44 21.27
CA LYS A 302 -0.03 5.96 22.54
C LYS A 302 -1.45 6.47 22.73
N ALA A 303 -1.71 7.73 22.40
CA ALA A 303 -3.04 8.32 22.52
C ALA A 303 -4.07 7.65 21.61
N LEU A 304 -3.67 7.17 20.42
CA LEU A 304 -4.53 6.40 19.52
C LEU A 304 -4.75 4.96 20.02
N ILE A 305 -3.69 4.30 20.51
CA ILE A 305 -3.78 2.95 21.11
C ILE A 305 -4.70 2.95 22.33
N GLU A 306 -4.58 3.95 23.21
CA GLU A 306 -5.46 4.14 24.39
C GLU A 306 -6.94 4.25 24.02
N ARG A 307 -7.25 4.69 22.80
CA ARG A 307 -8.61 4.86 22.28
C ARG A 307 -9.07 3.71 21.38
N CYS A 308 -8.16 2.76 21.10
CA CYS A 308 -8.34 1.66 20.17
C CYS A 308 -8.76 2.13 18.76
N ASP A 309 -8.19 3.22 18.28
CA ASP A 309 -8.46 3.77 16.95
C ASP A 309 -7.46 3.25 15.92
N TRP A 310 -7.64 1.99 15.54
CA TRP A 310 -6.74 1.26 14.65
C TRP A 310 -6.74 1.81 13.22
N GLU A 311 -7.86 2.36 12.74
CA GLU A 311 -7.93 2.99 11.42
C GLU A 311 -7.07 4.25 11.37
N SER A 312 -7.15 5.10 12.40
CA SER A 312 -6.28 6.28 12.49
C SER A 312 -4.80 5.90 12.65
N ILE A 313 -4.48 4.79 13.32
CA ILE A 313 -3.10 4.26 13.39
C ILE A 313 -2.63 3.82 12.00
N ALA A 314 -3.47 3.14 11.22
CA ALA A 314 -3.13 2.71 9.86
C ALA A 314 -2.89 3.92 8.95
N LEU A 315 -3.74 4.95 9.06
CA LEU A 315 -3.55 6.23 8.36
C LEU A 315 -2.29 6.94 8.84
N LEU A 316 -1.99 6.90 10.13
CA LEU A 316 -0.80 7.52 10.69
C LEU A 316 0.46 6.88 10.10
N LEU A 317 0.56 5.55 10.08
CA LEU A 317 1.71 4.86 9.49
C LEU A 317 1.86 5.14 7.98
N GLN A 318 0.75 5.39 7.28
CA GLN A 318 0.76 5.66 5.84
C GLN A 318 1.14 7.11 5.51
N PHE A 319 0.63 8.09 6.24
CA PHE A 319 0.74 9.52 5.89
C PHE A 319 1.60 10.34 6.86
N GLY A 320 1.83 9.85 8.08
CA GLY A 320 2.55 10.57 9.12
C GLY A 320 4.03 10.73 8.81
N ARG A 321 4.51 11.98 8.71
CA ARG A 321 5.91 12.26 8.36
C ARG A 321 6.88 12.16 9.54
N ASP A 322 6.39 12.37 10.74
CA ASP A 322 7.20 12.52 11.96
C ASP A 322 6.72 11.58 13.08
N ILE A 323 6.79 10.27 12.83
CA ILE A 323 6.51 9.25 13.83
C ILE A 323 7.84 8.76 14.41
N PRO A 324 8.17 9.05 15.69
CA PRO A 324 9.39 8.56 16.30
C PRO A 324 9.46 7.04 16.25
N GLU A 325 10.64 6.49 15.96
CA GLU A 325 10.85 5.04 15.86
C GLU A 325 10.55 4.33 17.18
N LYS A 326 10.76 5.01 18.31
CA LYS A 326 10.34 4.55 19.64
C LYS A 326 8.84 4.23 19.70
N ASP A 327 8.01 5.09 19.10
CA ASP A 327 6.56 4.92 19.10
C ASP A 327 6.13 3.83 18.11
N GLN A 328 6.86 3.66 17.00
CA GLN A 328 6.67 2.53 16.08
C GLN A 328 6.99 1.18 16.76
N VAL A 329 8.12 1.07 17.46
CA VAL A 329 8.47 -0.15 18.21
C VAL A 329 7.48 -0.41 19.36
N PHE A 330 7.00 0.66 20.02
CA PHE A 330 5.94 0.52 21.02
C PHE A 330 4.66 -0.05 20.43
N LEU A 331 4.22 0.43 19.26
CA LEU A 331 3.08 -0.13 18.54
C LEU A 331 3.32 -1.61 18.19
N LEU A 332 4.51 -1.95 17.70
CA LEU A 332 4.87 -3.32 17.34
C LEU A 332 4.78 -4.27 18.56
N GLN A 333 5.36 -3.89 19.69
CA GLN A 333 5.27 -4.65 20.95
C GLN A 333 3.82 -4.81 21.42
N HIS A 334 3.02 -3.74 21.28
CA HIS A 334 1.61 -3.77 21.65
C HIS A 334 0.82 -4.74 20.77
N LEU A 335 1.01 -4.70 19.45
CA LEU A 335 0.36 -5.62 18.49
C LEU A 335 0.76 -7.08 18.73
N ILE A 336 2.02 -7.35 19.04
CA ILE A 336 2.49 -8.71 19.40
C ILE A 336 1.85 -9.17 20.71
N THR A 337 1.71 -8.28 21.69
CA THR A 337 1.04 -8.61 22.96
C THR A 337 -0.43 -8.96 22.72
N LEU A 338 -1.13 -8.17 21.88
CA LEU A 338 -2.52 -8.43 21.50
C LEU A 338 -2.67 -9.76 20.75
N SER A 339 -1.75 -10.07 19.83
CA SER A 339 -1.80 -11.34 19.08
C SER A 339 -1.56 -12.55 19.98
N LYS A 340 -0.66 -12.44 20.97
CA LYS A 340 -0.44 -13.48 21.99
C LYS A 340 -1.69 -13.71 22.84
N THR A 341 -2.39 -12.64 23.25
CA THR A 341 -3.62 -12.78 24.03
C THR A 341 -4.77 -13.37 23.21
N SER A 342 -4.86 -13.03 21.92
CA SER A 342 -5.93 -13.53 21.04
C SER A 342 -5.85 -15.04 20.80
N LYS A 343 -4.63 -15.61 20.66
CA LYS A 343 -4.44 -17.05 20.45
C LYS A 343 -4.96 -17.89 21.63
N VAL A 344 -4.94 -17.34 22.85
CA VAL A 344 -5.48 -18.03 24.04
C VAL A 344 -7.01 -18.12 23.96
N ASP A 345 -7.67 -17.09 23.44
CA ASP A 345 -9.13 -17.03 23.35
C ASP A 345 -9.69 -17.83 22.16
N GLU A 346 -8.94 -17.96 21.06
CA GLU A 346 -9.36 -18.83 19.94
C GLU A 346 -9.37 -20.33 20.33
N GLY A 347 -8.43 -20.77 21.17
CA GLY A 347 -8.46 -22.09 21.77
C GLY A 347 -9.71 -22.33 22.63
N PHE A 348 -10.23 -21.27 23.26
CA PHE A 348 -11.44 -21.31 24.09
C PHE A 348 -12.73 -21.23 23.24
N LYS A 349 -12.76 -20.40 22.20
CA LYS A 349 -13.89 -20.32 21.24
C LYS A 349 -14.10 -21.63 20.48
N LYS A 350 -13.01 -22.32 20.14
CA LYS A 350 -13.08 -23.68 19.56
C LYS A 350 -13.67 -24.71 20.54
N PHE A 351 -13.58 -24.46 21.85
CA PHE A 351 -14.15 -25.33 22.89
C PHE A 351 -15.62 -25.00 23.19
N THR A 352 -16.07 -23.75 23.05
CA THR A 352 -17.45 -23.37 23.40
C THR A 352 -18.46 -23.53 22.27
N GLY A 353 -18.04 -23.68 21.01
CA GLY A 353 -18.94 -24.05 19.90
C GLY A 353 -20.10 -23.07 19.62
N ILE A 354 -20.05 -21.86 20.19
CA ILE A 354 -21.06 -20.83 19.97
C ILE A 354 -20.71 -20.11 18.67
N ASN A 355 -21.31 -20.59 17.58
CA ASN A 355 -21.31 -19.91 16.29
C ASN A 355 -22.19 -18.65 16.42
N ASP A 356 -21.57 -17.52 16.78
CA ASP A 356 -22.25 -16.22 16.82
C ASP A 356 -22.61 -15.77 15.40
N GLY A 357 -23.76 -16.22 14.94
CA GLY A 357 -24.40 -15.76 13.71
C GLY A 357 -24.83 -14.30 13.81
N ALA A 358 -24.30 -13.48 12.93
CA ALA A 358 -25.00 -12.35 12.30
C ALA A 358 -25.57 -11.23 13.20
N SER A 359 -24.88 -10.82 14.27
CA SER A 359 -25.13 -9.48 14.86
C SER A 359 -24.14 -8.46 14.29
N SER A 360 -24.56 -7.76 13.24
CA SER A 360 -23.77 -6.92 12.34
C SER A 360 -23.38 -5.52 12.86
N ASN A 361 -23.38 -5.27 14.17
CA ASN A 361 -22.95 -3.97 14.71
C ASN A 361 -21.58 -4.08 15.39
N SER A 362 -20.60 -4.38 14.52
CA SER A 362 -19.13 -4.36 14.64
C SER A 362 -18.55 -4.14 16.05
N PRO A 363 -18.31 -5.20 16.82
CA PRO A 363 -17.29 -5.14 17.88
C PRO A 363 -15.96 -4.83 17.18
N ARG A 364 -15.42 -3.62 17.41
CA ARG A 364 -14.14 -3.10 16.91
C ARG A 364 -13.14 -4.25 16.71
N SER A 365 -12.87 -4.61 15.46
CA SER A 365 -12.03 -5.74 15.13
C SER A 365 -10.67 -5.57 15.81
N SER A 366 -10.25 -6.60 16.55
CA SER A 366 -8.91 -6.62 17.13
C SER A 366 -7.90 -6.44 15.99
N PRO A 367 -6.90 -5.56 16.12
CA PRO A 367 -5.94 -5.31 15.07
C PRO A 367 -5.15 -6.60 14.83
N MET A 368 -5.12 -7.05 13.57
CA MET A 368 -4.29 -8.19 13.20
C MET A 368 -2.85 -7.71 13.01
N LEU A 369 -1.90 -8.35 13.70
CA LEU A 369 -0.47 -8.06 13.54
C LEU A 369 -0.04 -8.10 12.07
N GLN A 370 -0.53 -9.09 11.31
CA GLN A 370 -0.25 -9.24 9.88
C GLN A 370 -0.75 -8.07 9.01
N TYR A 371 -1.79 -7.35 9.42
CA TYR A 371 -2.29 -6.19 8.69
C TYR A 371 -1.44 -4.93 8.96
N PHE A 372 -1.00 -4.75 10.21
CA PHE A 372 -0.25 -3.55 10.61
C PHE A 372 1.25 -3.65 10.36
N LEU A 373 1.82 -4.85 10.41
CA LEU A 373 3.26 -5.05 10.22
C LEU A 373 3.76 -4.54 8.86
N PRO A 374 3.10 -4.81 7.71
CA PRO A 374 3.51 -4.24 6.43
C PRO A 374 3.48 -2.71 6.42
N LYS A 375 2.43 -2.12 7.00
CA LYS A 375 2.31 -0.65 7.11
C LYS A 375 3.41 -0.05 7.98
N LEU A 376 3.81 -0.75 9.04
CA LEU A 376 4.91 -0.35 9.91
C LEU A 376 6.27 -0.47 9.22
N MET A 377 6.43 -1.45 8.32
CA MET A 377 7.66 -1.60 7.52
C MET A 377 7.78 -0.51 6.45
N LEU A 378 6.65 -0.09 5.86
CA LEU A 378 6.57 1.00 4.87
C LEU A 378 6.59 2.40 5.50
N ALA A 379 6.35 2.51 6.80
CA ALA A 379 6.36 3.79 7.51
C ALA A 379 7.74 4.44 7.43
N LYS A 380 7.76 5.76 7.25
CA LYS A 380 9.00 6.55 7.21
C LYS A 380 9.77 6.37 8.53
N ARG A 381 11.07 6.06 8.42
CA ARG A 381 11.94 5.76 9.57
C ARG A 381 13.40 6.04 9.24
N GLN A 382 14.18 6.29 10.28
CA GLN A 382 15.64 6.27 10.20
C GLN A 382 16.16 4.92 10.73
N ASN A 383 16.81 4.13 9.88
CA ASN A 383 17.24 2.77 10.21
C ASN A 383 18.08 2.71 11.49
N ASN A 384 19.03 3.64 11.69
CA ASN A 384 19.88 3.66 12.88
C ASN A 384 19.08 3.86 14.20
N LEU A 385 18.08 4.75 14.18
CA LEU A 385 17.21 4.99 15.34
C LEU A 385 16.27 3.80 15.57
N MET A 386 15.74 3.23 14.48
CA MET A 386 14.90 2.04 14.54
C MET A 386 15.67 0.86 15.13
N GLN A 387 16.90 0.59 14.70
CA GLN A 387 17.76 -0.46 15.27
C GLN A 387 17.95 -0.29 16.77
N LEU A 388 18.22 0.95 17.22
CA LEU A 388 18.39 1.25 18.65
C LEU A 388 17.12 0.93 19.45
N HIS A 389 15.95 1.28 18.93
CA HIS A 389 14.68 1.00 19.61
C HIS A 389 14.26 -0.46 19.52
N MET A 390 14.54 -1.12 18.40
CA MET A 390 14.26 -2.55 18.20
C MET A 390 15.00 -3.43 19.19
N LYS A 391 16.15 -3.03 19.72
CA LYS A 391 16.86 -3.74 20.81
C LYS A 391 16.01 -3.95 22.07
N GLN A 392 14.89 -3.24 22.21
CA GLN A 392 13.94 -3.40 23.32
C GLN A 392 13.00 -4.61 23.13
N LEU A 393 12.97 -5.22 21.94
CA LEU A 393 12.19 -6.42 21.68
C LEU A 393 12.74 -7.62 22.46
N LYS A 394 11.82 -8.44 22.98
CA LYS A 394 12.15 -9.69 23.68
C LYS A 394 12.33 -10.83 22.69
N VAL A 395 13.02 -11.89 23.12
CA VAL A 395 13.21 -13.12 22.34
C VAL A 395 11.89 -13.68 21.80
N ASP A 396 10.87 -13.76 22.65
CA ASP A 396 9.54 -14.26 22.32
C ASP A 396 8.80 -13.37 21.30
N GLU A 397 9.18 -12.11 21.19
CA GLU A 397 8.61 -11.14 20.24
C GLU A 397 9.35 -11.27 18.90
N LEU A 398 10.68 -11.44 18.94
CA LEU A 398 11.50 -11.72 17.76
C LEU A 398 11.09 -12.99 17.05
N LEU A 399 10.84 -14.07 17.79
CA LEU A 399 10.39 -15.35 17.21
C LEU A 399 9.16 -15.18 16.32
N ILE A 400 8.16 -14.42 16.79
CA ILE A 400 6.93 -14.15 16.04
C ILE A 400 7.22 -13.32 14.79
N LEU A 401 8.09 -12.31 14.90
CA LEU A 401 8.43 -11.46 13.76
C LEU A 401 9.20 -12.24 12.69
N PHE A 402 10.20 -13.04 13.08
CA PHE A 402 10.93 -13.91 12.16
C PHE A 402 10.01 -14.95 11.51
N GLU A 403 9.10 -15.57 12.27
CA GLU A 403 8.14 -16.53 11.73
C GLU A 403 7.26 -15.90 10.65
N ILE A 404 6.69 -14.72 10.90
CA ILE A 404 5.88 -13.99 9.92
C ILE A 404 6.71 -13.61 8.69
N SER A 405 7.92 -13.08 8.88
CA SER A 405 8.80 -12.72 7.77
C SER A 405 9.21 -13.93 6.93
N CYS A 406 9.55 -15.06 7.55
CA CYS A 406 9.87 -16.30 6.83
C CYS A 406 8.66 -16.84 6.06
N THR A 407 7.43 -16.75 6.61
CA THR A 407 6.22 -17.14 5.89
C THR A 407 6.00 -16.28 4.65
N TRP A 408 6.20 -14.96 4.73
CA TRP A 408 6.10 -14.11 3.55
C TRP A 408 7.19 -14.40 2.51
N LEU A 409 8.43 -14.68 2.95
CA LEU A 409 9.50 -15.09 2.04
C LEU A 409 9.19 -16.43 1.35
N ASP A 410 8.59 -17.39 2.05
CA ASP A 410 8.11 -18.64 1.45
C ASP A 410 7.05 -18.38 0.38
N GLU A 411 6.11 -17.48 0.65
CA GLU A 411 5.06 -17.12 -0.31
C GLU A 411 5.68 -16.53 -1.59
N TYR A 412 6.71 -15.68 -1.48
CA TYR A 412 7.40 -15.14 -2.66
C TYR A 412 8.24 -16.18 -3.42
N ILE A 413 8.97 -17.05 -2.71
CA ILE A 413 9.91 -17.98 -3.34
C ILE A 413 9.18 -19.18 -3.97
N ASN A 414 8.12 -19.66 -3.32
CA ASN A 414 7.34 -20.81 -3.76
C ASN A 414 6.12 -20.41 -4.61
N GLY A 415 5.58 -19.20 -4.41
CA GLY A 415 4.40 -18.70 -5.13
C GLY A 415 4.64 -18.44 -6.61
N SER A 416 5.89 -18.45 -7.08
CA SER A 416 6.22 -18.30 -8.51
C SER A 416 5.88 -19.54 -9.35
N LYS A 417 5.36 -20.63 -8.76
CA LYS A 417 5.25 -21.93 -9.44
C LYS A 417 3.89 -22.27 -10.07
N GLY A 418 2.90 -21.37 -10.14
CA GLY A 418 1.74 -21.71 -10.99
C GLY A 418 0.41 -20.97 -10.92
N ASP A 419 0.26 -19.82 -10.24
CA ASP A 419 -1.05 -19.13 -10.21
C ASP A 419 -0.89 -17.61 -10.26
N SER A 420 -0.52 -17.09 -11.44
CA SER A 420 -0.43 -15.64 -11.73
C SER A 420 -1.71 -14.87 -11.40
N SER A 421 -2.85 -15.56 -11.27
CA SER A 421 -4.17 -14.98 -10.98
C SER A 421 -4.44 -14.69 -9.49
N ARG A 422 -3.75 -15.35 -8.53
CA ARG A 422 -3.97 -15.10 -7.09
C ARG A 422 -3.21 -13.90 -6.53
N THR A 423 -2.27 -13.36 -7.29
CA THR A 423 -1.37 -12.27 -6.90
C THR A 423 -2.05 -10.91 -6.73
N ILE A 424 -3.27 -10.71 -7.24
CA ILE A 424 -3.93 -9.40 -7.26
C ILE A 424 -4.75 -9.13 -5.98
N GLN A 425 -5.24 -10.15 -5.27
CA GLN A 425 -6.11 -9.95 -4.08
C GLN A 425 -5.37 -9.86 -2.74
N LEU A 426 -4.11 -10.33 -2.66
CA LEU A 426 -3.26 -10.24 -1.46
C LEU A 426 -2.38 -8.97 -1.40
N GLN A 427 -2.44 -8.10 -2.41
CA GLN A 427 -1.53 -6.94 -2.54
C GLN A 427 -1.60 -5.94 -1.38
N ASN A 428 -2.70 -5.92 -0.62
CA ASN A 428 -2.84 -5.03 0.53
C ASN A 428 -2.26 -5.59 1.85
N SER A 429 -1.85 -6.87 1.89
CA SER A 429 -1.43 -7.52 3.14
C SER A 429 0.01 -8.01 3.16
N VAL A 430 0.64 -8.25 2.02
CA VAL A 430 2.04 -8.73 1.98
C VAL A 430 2.95 -7.59 1.50
N PRO A 431 3.98 -7.19 2.28
CA PRO A 431 4.95 -6.18 1.85
C PRO A 431 5.83 -6.70 0.72
N SER A 432 6.38 -5.80 -0.10
CA SER A 432 7.30 -6.19 -1.18
C SER A 432 8.48 -7.03 -0.65
N PHE A 433 9.03 -7.89 -1.50
CA PHE A 433 10.20 -8.71 -1.15
C PHE A 433 11.36 -7.87 -0.59
N SER A 434 11.68 -6.74 -1.25
CA SER A 434 12.73 -5.80 -0.79
C SER A 434 12.44 -5.28 0.60
N THR A 435 11.20 -4.85 0.86
CA THR A 435 10.77 -4.35 2.17
C THR A 435 10.89 -5.41 3.27
N ILE A 436 10.59 -6.68 2.96
CA ILE A 436 10.76 -7.80 3.89
C ILE A 436 12.23 -8.01 4.21
N ILE A 437 13.10 -8.07 3.20
CA ILE A 437 14.54 -8.24 3.39
C ILE A 437 15.13 -7.09 4.23
N GLU A 438 14.80 -5.84 3.90
CA GLU A 438 15.24 -4.68 4.69
C GLU A 438 14.83 -4.77 6.17
N PHE A 439 13.60 -5.22 6.44
CA PHE A 439 13.11 -5.42 7.80
C PHE A 439 13.79 -6.58 8.52
N VAL A 440 14.05 -7.69 7.84
CA VAL A 440 14.78 -8.84 8.40
C VAL A 440 16.23 -8.47 8.71
N THR A 441 16.92 -7.80 7.79
CA THR A 441 18.29 -7.27 8.01
C THR A 441 18.32 -6.37 9.23
N LEU A 442 17.35 -5.46 9.36
CA LEU A 442 17.22 -4.59 10.52
C LEU A 442 17.05 -5.36 11.84
N LEU A 443 16.25 -6.45 11.85
CA LEU A 443 16.09 -7.32 13.02
C LEU A 443 17.39 -8.05 13.36
N VAL A 444 18.09 -8.57 12.35
CA VAL A 444 19.37 -9.27 12.49
C VAL A 444 20.43 -8.32 13.06
N ASP A 445 20.55 -7.11 12.51
CA ASP A 445 21.50 -6.11 12.98
C ASP A 445 21.23 -5.69 14.43
N ALA A 446 19.95 -5.52 14.79
CA ALA A 446 19.56 -5.14 16.14
C ALA A 446 19.82 -6.25 17.18
N HIS A 447 19.68 -7.52 16.77
CA HIS A 447 19.64 -8.68 17.68
C HIS A 447 20.65 -9.79 17.40
N PHE A 448 21.70 -9.52 16.63
CA PHE A 448 22.71 -10.50 16.20
C PHE A 448 23.18 -11.44 17.32
N LEU A 449 23.58 -10.87 18.47
CA LEU A 449 24.06 -11.68 19.60
C LEU A 449 22.94 -12.53 20.21
N THR A 450 21.72 -11.99 20.33
CA THR A 450 20.55 -12.72 20.84
C THR A 450 20.19 -13.88 19.93
N LEU A 451 20.29 -13.69 18.61
CA LEU A 451 20.00 -14.69 17.59
C LEU A 451 20.95 -15.88 17.67
N ILE A 452 22.25 -15.64 17.87
CA ILE A 452 23.25 -16.70 18.02
C ILE A 452 23.02 -17.49 19.32
N LEU A 453 22.74 -16.80 20.42
CA LEU A 453 22.66 -17.43 21.74
C LEU A 453 21.32 -18.16 22.00
N THR A 454 20.29 -17.92 21.20
CA THR A 454 18.95 -18.48 21.42
C THR A 454 18.65 -19.58 20.41
N ASN A 455 18.66 -20.84 20.88
CA ASN A 455 18.41 -22.02 20.04
C ASN A 455 17.03 -22.01 19.35
N ASP A 456 16.00 -21.43 19.98
CA ASP A 456 14.65 -21.38 19.41
C ASP A 456 14.59 -20.57 18.10
N LEU A 457 15.54 -19.66 17.88
CA LEU A 457 15.62 -18.84 16.66
C LEU A 457 16.42 -19.54 15.55
N HIS A 458 17.17 -20.61 15.84
CA HIS A 458 18.08 -21.26 14.89
C HIS A 458 17.34 -21.87 13.69
N SER A 459 16.14 -22.42 13.88
CA SER A 459 15.34 -22.97 12.78
C SER A 459 14.89 -21.89 11.79
N SER A 460 14.46 -20.73 12.29
CA SER A 460 14.11 -19.57 11.46
C SER A 460 15.34 -18.98 10.76
N LEU A 461 16.49 -18.95 11.44
CA LEU A 461 17.77 -18.53 10.82
C LEU A 461 18.23 -19.48 9.72
N GLN A 462 18.08 -20.80 9.92
CA GLN A 462 18.41 -21.79 8.90
C GLN A 462 17.48 -21.65 7.68
N ARG A 463 16.18 -21.43 7.90
CA ARG A 463 15.23 -21.10 6.82
C ARG A 463 15.65 -19.84 6.07
N LEU A 464 15.99 -18.77 6.80
CA LEU A 464 16.48 -17.52 6.20
C LEU A 464 17.75 -17.73 5.38
N SER A 465 18.72 -18.50 5.91
CA SER A 465 19.95 -18.84 5.19
C SER A 465 19.68 -19.62 3.90
N ASN A 466 18.71 -20.55 3.93
CA ASN A 466 18.32 -21.26 2.71
C ASN A 466 17.70 -20.29 1.70
N TYR A 467 16.84 -19.36 2.14
CA TYR A 467 16.27 -18.35 1.25
C TYR A 467 17.34 -17.46 0.65
N THR A 468 18.30 -16.97 1.43
CA THR A 468 19.38 -16.12 0.89
C THR A 468 20.21 -16.88 -0.13
N ASN A 469 20.52 -18.16 0.13
CA ASN A 469 21.28 -18.98 -0.82
C ASN A 469 20.51 -19.21 -2.13
N THR A 470 19.22 -19.57 -2.05
CA THR A 470 18.37 -19.73 -3.23
C THR A 470 18.19 -18.41 -3.99
N SER A 471 18.05 -17.29 -3.30
CA SER A 471 17.94 -15.98 -3.94
C SER A 471 19.24 -15.56 -4.64
N VAL A 472 20.40 -15.78 -4.01
CA VAL A 472 21.71 -15.50 -4.63
C VAL A 472 21.89 -16.35 -5.88
N GLN A 473 21.62 -17.65 -5.80
CA GLN A 473 21.69 -18.56 -6.95
C GLN A 473 20.78 -18.09 -8.11
N ARG A 474 19.52 -17.73 -7.82
CA ARG A 474 18.62 -17.18 -8.85
C ARG A 474 19.11 -15.87 -9.45
N CYS A 475 19.70 -14.99 -8.65
CA CYS A 475 20.29 -13.74 -9.14
C CYS A 475 21.49 -14.00 -10.06
N GLU A 476 22.31 -15.01 -9.76
CA GLU A 476 23.42 -15.44 -10.61
C GLU A 476 22.91 -16.04 -11.93
N GLU A 477 21.88 -16.89 -11.88
CA GLU A 477 21.20 -17.44 -13.06
C GLU A 477 20.62 -16.32 -13.95
N ILE A 478 19.89 -15.35 -13.37
CA ILE A 478 19.32 -14.21 -14.10
C ILE A 478 20.44 -13.34 -14.70
N ARG A 479 21.51 -13.08 -13.94
CA ARG A 479 22.65 -12.29 -14.44
C ARG A 479 23.35 -13.02 -15.58
N SER A 480 23.49 -14.34 -15.51
CA SER A 480 24.03 -15.17 -16.59
C SER A 480 23.14 -15.09 -17.84
N ALA A 481 21.83 -15.31 -17.69
CA ALA A 481 20.87 -15.21 -18.79
C ALA A 481 20.82 -13.81 -19.41
N HIS A 482 20.88 -12.76 -18.59
CA HIS A 482 20.93 -11.37 -19.05
C HIS A 482 22.18 -11.10 -19.90
N ARG A 483 23.35 -11.61 -19.49
CA ARG A 483 24.59 -11.49 -20.29
C ARG A 483 24.40 -12.14 -21.67
N SER A 484 23.86 -13.36 -21.72
CA SER A 484 23.59 -14.06 -22.99
C SER A 484 22.58 -13.33 -23.87
N ALA A 485 21.48 -12.86 -23.28
CA ALA A 485 20.44 -12.10 -23.98
C ALA A 485 20.96 -10.77 -24.54
N ARG A 486 21.79 -10.07 -23.77
CA ARG A 486 22.45 -8.83 -24.19
C ARG A 486 23.33 -9.06 -25.42
N ILE A 487 24.18 -10.10 -25.41
CA ILE A 487 25.03 -10.45 -26.56
C ILE A 487 24.17 -10.76 -27.80
N PHE A 488 23.07 -11.50 -27.62
CA PHE A 488 22.13 -11.80 -28.71
C PHE A 488 21.49 -10.52 -29.28
N TYR A 489 21.01 -9.64 -28.40
CA TYR A 489 20.40 -8.37 -28.79
C TYR A 489 21.39 -7.48 -29.55
N GLU A 490 22.61 -7.30 -29.05
CA GLU A 490 23.67 -6.52 -29.70
C GLU A 490 24.02 -7.10 -31.08
N LYS A 491 24.12 -8.44 -31.20
CA LYS A 491 24.37 -9.12 -32.48
C LYS A 491 23.22 -8.93 -33.46
N ASN A 492 21.97 -9.06 -33.02
CA ASN A 492 20.79 -8.87 -33.87
C ASN A 492 20.70 -7.41 -34.34
N GLN A 493 20.97 -6.46 -33.46
CA GLN A 493 21.01 -5.04 -33.79
C GLN A 493 22.12 -4.74 -34.82
N ALA A 494 23.30 -5.36 -34.70
CA ALA A 494 24.37 -5.23 -35.68
C ALA A 494 23.99 -5.81 -37.06
N ILE A 495 23.30 -6.95 -37.09
CA ILE A 495 22.77 -7.55 -38.32
C ILE A 495 21.75 -6.62 -38.99
N GLU A 496 20.83 -6.04 -38.22
CA GLU A 496 19.85 -5.08 -38.73
C GLU A 496 20.50 -3.81 -39.29
N ARG A 497 21.55 -3.30 -38.64
CA ARG A 497 22.35 -2.19 -39.19
C ARG A 497 23.00 -2.58 -40.53
N GLN A 498 23.61 -3.76 -40.61
CA GLN A 498 24.20 -4.24 -41.87
C GLN A 498 23.16 -4.46 -42.98
N ARG A 499 21.95 -4.92 -42.65
CA ARG A 499 20.84 -5.05 -43.60
C ARG A 499 20.46 -3.68 -44.16
N LYS A 500 20.24 -2.69 -43.29
CA LYS A 500 19.94 -1.30 -43.68
C LYS A 500 21.05 -0.67 -44.52
N GLU A 501 22.32 -0.87 -44.17
CA GLU A 501 23.47 -0.40 -44.96
C GLU A 501 23.52 -1.05 -46.34
N ARG A 502 23.25 -2.37 -46.44
CA ARG A 502 23.18 -3.07 -47.73
C ARG A 502 22.03 -2.54 -48.58
N GLU A 503 20.86 -2.28 -48.00
CA GLU A 503 19.73 -1.70 -48.71
C GLU A 503 20.01 -0.27 -49.21
N GLN A 504 20.70 0.54 -48.42
CA GLN A 504 21.14 1.88 -48.81
C GLN A 504 22.19 1.81 -49.94
N ASN A 505 23.20 0.94 -49.80
CA ASN A 505 24.27 0.79 -50.80
C ASN A 505 23.80 0.13 -52.10
N GLN A 506 22.77 -0.72 -52.06
CA GLN A 506 22.19 -1.35 -53.25
C GLN A 506 21.23 -0.43 -54.04
N ASN A 507 20.97 0.80 -53.55
CA ASN A 507 20.14 1.80 -54.24
C ASN A 507 20.92 3.12 -54.48
N PRO A 508 21.65 3.23 -55.60
CA PRO A 508 21.10 4.09 -56.67
C PRO A 508 21.29 3.57 -58.11
N ILE A 509 22.10 2.53 -58.35
CA ILE A 509 22.46 2.10 -59.71
C ILE A 509 21.40 1.16 -60.33
N SER A 510 20.71 0.35 -59.51
CA SER A 510 19.77 -0.67 -60.01
C SER A 510 18.41 -0.10 -60.44
N LYS A 511 17.89 0.99 -59.84
CA LYS A 511 16.60 1.58 -60.25
C LYS A 511 16.66 2.21 -61.65
N LYS A 512 17.79 2.82 -62.05
CA LYS A 512 17.98 3.34 -63.42
C LYS A 512 18.24 2.22 -64.45
N GLN A 513 18.97 1.16 -64.08
CA GLN A 513 19.19 0.02 -65.00
C GLN A 513 17.97 -0.91 -65.13
N ARG A 514 17.17 -1.11 -64.08
CA ARG A 514 15.91 -1.90 -64.17
C ARG A 514 14.85 -1.23 -65.03
N LEU A 515 14.74 0.11 -65.00
CA LEU A 515 13.85 0.83 -65.94
C LEU A 515 14.30 0.71 -67.41
N ASN A 516 15.60 0.52 -67.66
CA ASN A 516 16.10 0.37 -69.03
C ASN A 516 15.96 -1.06 -69.56
N ASN A 517 16.16 -2.08 -68.73
CA ASN A 517 16.03 -3.48 -69.14
C ASN A 517 14.57 -3.94 -69.30
N ASN A 518 13.62 -3.35 -68.57
CA ASN A 518 12.19 -3.67 -68.75
C ASN A 518 11.60 -3.14 -70.08
N ARG A 519 12.33 -2.35 -70.87
CA ARG A 519 11.90 -1.95 -72.22
C ARG A 519 12.30 -2.93 -73.33
N ILE A 520 13.24 -3.85 -73.09
CA ILE A 520 13.78 -4.70 -74.16
C ILE A 520 13.08 -6.07 -74.23
N ASN A 521 12.48 -6.58 -73.14
CA ASN A 521 11.96 -7.95 -73.10
C ASN A 521 10.43 -8.09 -73.27
N LYS A 522 9.73 -7.09 -73.83
CA LYS A 522 8.28 -7.18 -74.08
C LYS A 522 7.89 -7.86 -75.41
N ALA A 523 8.82 -8.59 -76.04
CA ALA A 523 8.57 -9.28 -77.29
C ALA A 523 9.17 -10.69 -77.30
N GLY A 524 8.42 -11.64 -76.72
CA GLY A 524 8.40 -13.03 -77.19
C GLY A 524 9.18 -14.06 -76.37
N ALA A 525 8.62 -15.27 -76.37
CA ALA A 525 9.11 -16.54 -75.84
C ALA A 525 8.87 -16.74 -74.33
N VAL A 526 7.76 -17.39 -73.93
CA VAL A 526 7.44 -18.83 -74.00
C VAL A 526 8.01 -19.59 -72.80
N THR A 527 7.04 -20.09 -72.04
CA THR A 527 6.97 -21.06 -70.95
C THR A 527 8.00 -22.19 -70.94
N ILE A 528 8.26 -22.66 -69.71
CA ILE A 528 8.32 -24.05 -69.21
C ILE A 528 9.55 -24.18 -68.31
N PHE A 529 9.34 -24.15 -66.99
CA PHE A 529 9.93 -25.10 -66.04
C PHE A 529 9.14 -24.97 -64.74
N ASP A 530 8.39 -26.04 -64.43
CA ASP A 530 7.91 -26.36 -63.09
C ASP A 530 9.13 -26.57 -62.21
N ASP A 531 9.49 -25.57 -61.39
CA ASP A 531 10.37 -25.77 -60.26
C ASP A 531 9.52 -25.78 -59.00
N GLN A 532 9.50 -26.99 -58.45
CA GLN A 532 8.86 -27.40 -57.22
C GLN A 532 9.12 -26.41 -56.09
N TYR A 533 8.07 -26.20 -55.32
CA TYR A 533 8.07 -25.56 -54.02
C TYR A 533 9.14 -26.21 -53.12
N VAL A 534 10.36 -25.67 -53.15
CA VAL A 534 11.34 -25.90 -52.09
C VAL A 534 11.00 -24.86 -51.03
N PRO A 535 10.37 -25.23 -49.91
CA PRO A 535 10.22 -24.29 -48.82
C PRO A 535 11.63 -23.87 -48.39
N LYS A 536 11.90 -22.57 -48.39
CA LYS A 536 13.09 -21.98 -47.79
C LYS A 536 12.98 -22.10 -46.27
N TYR A 537 13.09 -23.31 -45.75
CA TYR A 537 13.56 -23.51 -44.39
C TYR A 537 15.08 -23.47 -44.47
N SER A 538 15.68 -22.32 -44.14
CA SER A 538 17.07 -22.33 -43.73
C SER A 538 17.13 -23.05 -42.39
N ILE A 539 17.46 -24.34 -42.43
CA ILE A 539 18.05 -25.02 -41.28
C ILE A 539 19.37 -24.30 -41.05
N GLU A 540 19.40 -23.32 -40.15
CA GLU A 540 20.65 -22.91 -39.53
C GLU A 540 21.11 -24.11 -38.71
N MET A 541 21.99 -24.90 -39.31
CA MET A 541 22.74 -25.91 -38.62
C MET A 541 23.42 -25.25 -37.41
N LEU A 542 22.99 -25.65 -36.22
CA LEU A 542 23.80 -25.63 -35.01
C LEU A 542 25.13 -26.30 -35.34
N ARG A 543 26.12 -25.50 -35.75
CA ARG A 543 27.51 -25.92 -35.70
C ARG A 543 27.94 -25.79 -34.25
N VAL A 544 27.75 -26.88 -33.53
CA VAL A 544 28.67 -27.28 -32.48
C VAL A 544 30.07 -27.28 -33.10
N PHE A 545 30.89 -26.31 -32.73
CA PHE A 545 32.32 -26.33 -32.97
C PHE A 545 32.99 -26.38 -31.60
N ASP A 546 33.15 -27.59 -31.10
CA ASP A 546 34.42 -27.97 -30.47
C ASP A 546 35.34 -28.41 -31.61
N ASP A 547 36.40 -27.64 -31.84
CA ASP A 547 37.76 -28.15 -32.04
C ASP A 547 38.72 -27.04 -32.51
N ALA A 548 39.72 -26.81 -31.65
CA ALA A 548 41.13 -26.64 -31.99
C ALA A 548 41.49 -25.65 -33.12
N TRP A 549 41.85 -24.42 -32.73
CA TRP A 549 42.87 -23.64 -33.45
C TRP A 549 44.00 -23.27 -32.48
N TRP A 550 45.02 -24.13 -32.46
CA TRP A 550 46.40 -23.72 -32.22
C TRP A 550 46.93 -23.14 -33.53
N MET A 551 47.34 -21.87 -33.52
CA MET A 551 48.37 -21.36 -34.43
C MET A 551 49.36 -20.58 -33.58
N ASP A 552 50.52 -21.18 -33.42
CA ASP A 552 51.79 -20.51 -33.16
C ASP A 552 51.94 -19.33 -34.14
N ASP A 553 51.95 -18.11 -33.63
CA ASP A 553 52.68 -17.00 -34.22
C ASP A 553 53.83 -16.65 -33.27
N SER A 554 54.84 -17.52 -33.29
CA SER A 554 56.21 -17.14 -32.93
C SER A 554 56.95 -16.77 -34.21
N ASP A 555 57.06 -15.47 -34.48
CA ASP A 555 58.11 -14.80 -35.26
C ASP A 555 58.23 -13.39 -34.66
N GLU A 556 59.22 -13.13 -33.81
CA GLU A 556 60.49 -12.46 -34.15
C GLU A 556 60.50 -10.95 -33.80
N GLU A 557 61.50 -10.57 -32.99
CA GLU A 557 62.12 -9.24 -32.84
C GLU A 557 61.34 -8.08 -32.16
N CYS A 558 61.50 -7.95 -30.83
CA CYS A 558 62.29 -6.90 -30.15
C CYS A 558 62.02 -6.86 -28.63
#